data_AF-A0A2N2F708-F1
#
_entry.id   AF-A0A2N2F708-F1
#
_cell.length_a   1.000
_cell.length_b   1.000
_cell.length_c   1.000
_cell.angle_alpha   90.00
_cell.angle_beta   90.00
_cell.angle_gamma   90.00
#
_symmetry.space_group_name_H-M   'P 1'
#
loop_
_entity.id
_entity.type
_entity.pdbx_description
1 polymer ?
#
loop_
_entity_poly.entity_id
_entity_poly.type
_entity_poly.pdbx_seq_one_letter_code
_entity_poly.pdbx_strand_id
1 'polypeptide(L)' 'KMMVRCIELDRDCADICSLAAQLMSRGSSYSAKICALCAEICQACGDECAKHKMEHCQQCAKACHKCVEECWKMAKK' A
#
# COMPACT_ATOMS: atom_id res chain seq x y z
N LYS A 1 18.57 4.43 13.31
CA LYS A 1 17.84 5.73 13.27
C LYS A 1 16.35 5.44 13.37
N MET A 2 15.59 6.20 14.16
CA MET A 2 14.12 6.08 14.24
C MET A 2 13.53 6.45 12.86
N MET A 3 12.49 5.72 12.40
CA MET A 3 11.69 5.97 11.17
C MET A 3 12.33 5.80 9.79
N VAL A 4 13.61 5.42 9.64
CA VAL A 4 14.21 5.21 8.30
C VAL A 4 13.39 4.18 7.51
N ARG A 5 13.00 3.08 8.15
CA ARG A 5 12.18 2.03 7.53
C ARG A 5 10.77 2.50 7.16
N CYS A 6 10.14 3.32 8.01
CA CYS A 6 8.84 3.93 7.73
C CYS A 6 8.91 4.76 6.44
N ILE A 7 9.89 5.66 6.34
CA ILE A 7 10.06 6.56 5.18
C ILE A 7 10.36 5.79 3.90
N GLU A 8 11.16 4.72 3.97
CA GLU A 8 11.40 3.82 2.83
C GLU A 8 10.10 3.17 2.35
N LEU A 9 9.32 2.60 3.29
CA LEU A 9 8.05 1.95 2.97
C LEU A 9 6.99 2.94 2.47
N ASP A 10 6.93 4.15 3.01
CA ASP A 10 6.01 5.19 2.55
C ASP A 10 6.24 5.53 1.06
N ARG A 11 7.51 5.56 0.63
CA ARG A 11 7.87 5.79 -0.79
C ARG A 11 7.47 4.62 -1.66
N ASP A 12 7.86 3.40 -1.28
CA ASP A 12 7.53 2.18 -2.03
C ASP A 12 6.00 2.02 -2.15
N CYS A 13 5.27 2.29 -1.06
CA CYS A 13 3.81 2.24 -1.00
C CYS A 13 3.16 3.28 -1.92
N ALA A 14 3.65 4.51 -1.93
CA ALA A 14 3.12 5.56 -2.81
C ALA A 14 3.30 5.21 -4.30
N ASP A 15 4.49 4.72 -4.67
CA ASP A 15 4.81 4.35 -6.05
C ASP A 15 3.96 3.18 -6.54
N ILE A 16 3.84 2.11 -5.74
CA ILE A 16 3.05 0.93 -6.13
C ILE A 16 1.55 1.21 -6.15
N CYS A 17 1.03 1.99 -5.20
CA CYS A 17 -0.38 2.41 -5.19
C CYS A 17 -0.73 3.20 -6.46
N SER A 18 0.16 4.11 -6.85
CA SER A 18 -0.02 4.93 -8.06
C SER A 18 -0.03 4.06 -9.31
N LEU A 19 0.90 3.12 -9.42
CA LEU A 19 0.96 2.19 -10.55
C LEU A 19 -0.26 1.26 -10.59
N ALA A 20 -0.68 0.70 -9.45
CA ALA A 20 -1.87 -0.15 -9.36
C ALA A 20 -3.12 0.61 -9.83
N ALA A 21 -3.31 1.85 -9.36
CA ALA A 21 -4.43 2.69 -9.77
C ALA A 21 -4.43 2.97 -11.30
N GLN A 22 -3.25 3.27 -11.87
CA GLN A 22 -3.10 3.48 -13.31
C GLN A 22 -3.40 2.23 -14.15
N LEU A 23 -2.97 1.04 -13.69
CA LEU A 23 -3.24 -0.21 -14.41
C LEU A 23 -4.72 -0.60 -14.33
N MET A 24 -5.35 -0.41 -13.17
CA MET A 24 -6.77 -0.64 -12.98
C MET A 24 -7.62 0.29 -13.84
N SER A 25 -7.32 1.59 -13.87
CA SER A 25 -8.14 2.58 -14.57
C SER A 25 -8.23 2.37 -16.07
N ARG A 26 -7.21 1.75 -16.68
CA ARG A 26 -7.17 1.40 -18.11
C ARG A 26 -7.49 -0.07 -18.41
N GLY A 27 -8.01 -0.82 -17.42
CA GLY A 27 -8.42 -2.21 -17.61
C GLY A 27 -7.27 -3.15 -17.99
N SER A 28 -6.06 -2.92 -17.47
CA SER A 28 -4.90 -3.75 -17.79
C SER A 28 -5.10 -5.20 -17.35
N SER A 29 -4.67 -6.16 -18.17
CA SER A 29 -4.61 -7.58 -17.80
C SER A 29 -3.66 -7.88 -16.64
N TYR A 30 -2.78 -6.93 -16.28
CA TYR A 30 -1.88 -7.04 -15.13
C TYR A 30 -2.48 -6.50 -13.82
N SER A 31 -3.71 -5.99 -13.82
CA SER A 31 -4.33 -5.36 -12.64
C SER A 31 -4.39 -6.28 -11.42
N ALA A 32 -4.76 -7.56 -11.60
CA ALA A 32 -4.81 -8.50 -10.47
C ALA A 32 -3.42 -8.75 -9.88
N LYS A 33 -2.39 -8.93 -10.73
CA LYS A 33 -1.01 -9.17 -10.29
C LYS A 33 -0.41 -7.97 -9.57
N ILE A 34 -0.61 -6.76 -10.12
CA ILE A 34 -0.08 -5.55 -9.47
C ILE A 34 -0.79 -5.26 -8.15
N CYS A 35 -2.10 -5.53 -8.06
CA CYS A 35 -2.84 -5.38 -6.80
C CYS A 35 -2.33 -6.36 -5.73
N ALA A 36 -1.97 -7.60 -6.08
CA ALA A 36 -1.37 -8.52 -5.10
C ALA A 36 -0.09 -7.94 -4.49
N LEU A 37 0.84 -7.46 -5.31
CA LEU A 37 2.07 -6.82 -4.84
C LEU A 37 1.80 -5.53 -4.07
N CYS A 38 0.84 -4.71 -4.53
CA CYS A 38 0.41 -3.50 -3.84
C CYS A 38 -0.10 -3.83 -2.43
N ALA A 39 -0.88 -4.92 -2.26
CA ALA A 39 -1.37 -5.35 -0.96
C ALA A 39 -0.22 -5.75 -0.02
N GLU A 40 0.79 -6.46 -0.52
CA GLU A 40 1.96 -6.85 0.28
C GLU A 40 2.75 -5.63 0.79
N ILE A 41 3.00 -4.65 -0.08
CA ILE A 41 3.71 -3.42 0.28
C ILE A 41 2.87 -2.54 1.21
N CYS A 42 1.56 -2.38 0.93
CA CYS A 42 0.66 -1.64 1.81
C CYS A 42 0.58 -2.27 3.21
N GLN A 43 0.60 -3.61 3.32
CA GLN A 43 0.62 -4.28 4.61
C GLN A 43 1.90 -3.92 5.38
N ALA A 44 3.06 -4.04 4.73
CA ALA A 44 4.34 -3.69 5.36
C ALA A 44 4.40 -2.21 5.79
N CYS A 45 3.95 -1.30 4.92
CA CYS A 45 3.91 0.14 5.20
C CYS A 45 2.96 0.45 6.36
N GLY A 46 1.75 -0.11 6.34
CA GLY A 46 0.76 0.12 7.38
C GLY A 46 1.21 -0.38 8.75
N ASP A 47 1.84 -1.56 8.79
CA ASP A 47 2.34 -2.17 10.03
C ASP A 47 3.55 -1.43 10.61
N GLU A 48 4.42 -0.86 9.76
CA GLU A 48 5.51 0.00 10.23
C GLU A 48 4.98 1.34 10.73
N CYS A 49 4.11 2.01 9.97
CA CYS A 49 3.47 3.27 10.35
C CYS A 49 2.71 3.16 11.68
N ALA A 50 2.01 2.05 11.93
CA ALA A 50 1.26 1.82 13.17
C ALA A 50 2.14 1.84 14.43
N LYS A 51 3.45 1.63 14.32
CA LYS A 51 4.41 1.69 15.45
C LYS A 51 4.67 3.12 15.93
N HIS A 52 4.26 4.13 15.17
CA HIS A 52 4.54 5.54 15.45
C HIS A 52 3.27 6.30 15.88
N LYS A 53 3.33 7.00 17.02
CA LYS A 53 2.16 7.71 17.60
C LYS A 53 1.80 9.04 16.92
N MET A 54 2.50 9.42 15.86
CA MET A 54 2.21 10.67 15.15
C MET A 54 0.93 10.53 14.33
N GLU A 55 0.16 11.62 14.26
CA GLU A 55 -1.11 11.65 13.54
C GLU A 55 -0.99 11.16 12.09
N HIS A 56 0.03 11.65 11.36
CA HIS A 56 0.28 11.22 9.99
C HIS A 56 0.47 9.70 9.87
N CYS A 57 1.32 9.10 10.71
CA CYS A 57 1.57 7.65 10.63
C CYS A 57 0.32 6.83 10.96
N GLN A 58 -0.51 7.29 11.89
CA GLN A 58 -1.78 6.61 12.20
C GLN A 58 -2.78 6.70 11.03
N GLN A 59 -2.83 7.85 10.35
CA GLN A 59 -3.63 8.00 9.13
C GLN A 59 -3.09 7.15 7.98
N CYS A 60 -1.77 7.11 7.78
CA CYS A 60 -1.10 6.29 6.78
C CYS A 60 -1.41 4.80 7.02
N ALA A 61 -1.26 4.32 8.25
CA ALA A 61 -1.57 2.94 8.61
C ALA A 61 -3.02 2.55 8.26
N LYS A 62 -3.99 3.38 8.67
CA LYS A 62 -5.40 3.15 8.35
C LYS A 62 -5.67 3.12 6.83
N ALA A 63 -5.05 4.04 6.08
CA ALA A 63 -5.20 4.08 4.63
C ALA A 63 -4.59 2.84 3.95
N CYS A 64 -3.39 2.44 4.39
CA CYS A 64 -2.70 1.26 3.90
C CYS A 64 -3.51 -0.01 4.14
N HIS A 65 -3.98 -0.25 5.37
CA HIS A 65 -4.79 -1.45 5.68
C HIS A 65 -6.10 -1.50 4.87
N LYS A 66 -6.74 -0.36 4.63
CA LYS A 66 -7.89 -0.30 3.70
C LYS A 66 -7.48 -0.65 2.27
N CYS A 67 -6.33 -0.18 1.81
CA CYS A 67 -5.82 -0.51 0.47
C CYS A 67 -5.52 -2.01 0.33
N VAL A 68 -4.98 -2.65 1.38
CA VAL A 68 -4.77 -4.10 1.43
C VAL A 68 -6.07 -4.87 1.16
N GLU A 69 -7.16 -4.52 1.85
CA GLU A 69 -8.45 -5.18 1.68
C GLU A 69 -8.96 -5.09 0.23
N GLU A 70 -8.92 -3.90 -0.38
CA GLU A 70 -9.38 -3.69 -1.75
C GLU A 70 -8.47 -4.36 -2.78
N CYS A 71 -7.16 -4.27 -2.60
CA CYS A 71 -6.20 -4.91 -3.49
C CYS A 71 -6.31 -6.45 -3.45
N TRP A 72 -6.58 -7.06 -2.30
CA TRP A 72 -6.84 -8.49 -2.23
C TRP A 72 -8.14 -8.92 -2.91
N LYS A 73 -9.19 -8.08 -2.87
CA LYS A 73 -10.43 -8.34 -3.65
C LYS A 73 -10.13 -8.31 -5.15
N MET A 74 -9.27 -7.40 -5.60
CA MET A 74 -8.85 -7.30 -7.00
C MET A 74 -7.95 -8.46 -7.44
N ALA A 75 -7.05 -8.91 -6.58
CA ALA A 75 -6.09 -9.98 -6.87
C ALA A 75 -6.72 -11.39 -6.93
N LYS A 76 -7.88 -11.59 -6.32
CA LYS A 76 -8.62 -12.86 -6.31
C LYS A 76 -9.58 -13.04 -7.50
N LYS A 77 -9.64 -12.07 -8.42
CA LYS A 77 -10.37 -12.17 -9.70
C LYS A 77 -9.51 -12.86 -10.75
#